data_AF-A0A7S1A1G5-F1
#
_entry.id   AF-A0A7S1A1G5-F1
#
_cell.length_a   1.000
_cell.length_b   1.000
_cell.length_c   1.000
_cell.angle_alpha   90.00
_cell.angle_beta   90.00
_cell.angle_gamma   90.00
#
_symmetry.space_group_name_H-M   'P 1'
#
loop_
_entity.id
_entity.type
_entity.pdbx_description
1 polymer ?
#
loop_
_entity_poly.entity_id
_entity_poly.type
_entity_poly.pdbx_seq_one_letter_code
_entity_poly.pdbx_strand_id
1 'polypeptide(L)'
;RLYQVFQHTATMLQNALLFVKALLEDRWTDDLVVIYELVEVVRTANLEMMSNDKAHQFTRRCFVACQRYAAYPCEERRLQVFSTWAKLSVREKHQLRKVVRCTQATKRNKMLLELAGAKVPTE
;
A
#
# COMPACT_ATOMS: atom_id res chain seq x y z
N ARG A 1 -1.00 -21.29 32.38
CA ARG A 1 -1.14 -19.81 32.50
C ARG A 1 0.15 -19.06 32.13
N LEU A 2 1.33 -19.41 32.68
CA LEU A 2 2.61 -18.77 32.32
C LEU A 2 2.98 -18.88 30.82
N TYR A 3 2.69 -20.03 30.20
CA TYR A 3 2.97 -20.27 28.77
C TYR A 3 2.20 -19.34 27.81
N GLN A 4 0.94 -19.01 28.15
CA GLN A 4 0.10 -18.08 27.37
C GLN A 4 0.61 -16.64 27.47
N VAL A 5 1.10 -16.23 28.64
CA VAL A 5 1.68 -14.88 28.84
C VAL A 5 2.96 -14.74 28.04
N PHE A 6 3.81 -15.78 28.03
CA PHE A 6 5.06 -15.80 27.25
C PHE A 6 4.83 -15.75 25.73
N GLN A 7 3.82 -16.46 25.22
CA GLN A 7 3.43 -16.37 23.81
C GLN A 7 2.88 -14.99 23.46
N HIS A 8 2.10 -14.37 24.35
CA HIS A 8 1.55 -13.04 24.11
C HIS A 8 2.63 -11.96 24.07
N THR A 9 3.59 -11.99 25.01
CA THR A 9 4.72 -11.06 25.03
C THR A 9 5.64 -11.28 23.84
N ALA A 10 5.92 -12.53 23.45
CA ALA A 10 6.69 -12.84 22.24
C ALA A 10 6.03 -12.27 20.98
N THR A 11 4.71 -12.43 20.84
CA THR A 11 3.95 -11.91 19.69
C THR A 11 3.93 -10.38 19.65
N MET A 12 3.76 -9.72 20.80
CA MET A 12 3.81 -8.25 20.89
C MET A 12 5.20 -7.71 20.55
N LEU A 13 6.27 -8.38 21.00
CA LEU A 13 7.64 -8.00 20.70
C LEU A 13 7.96 -8.19 19.21
N GLN A 14 7.47 -9.28 18.63
CA GLN A 14 7.62 -9.56 17.20
C GLN A 14 6.87 -8.52 16.35
N ASN A 15 5.66 -8.11 16.75
CA ASN A 15 4.92 -7.03 16.10
C ASN A 15 5.63 -5.67 16.25
N ALA A 16 6.18 -5.37 17.43
CA ALA A 16 6.96 -4.15 17.66
C ALA A 16 8.24 -4.11 16.82
N LEU A 17 8.95 -5.24 16.70
CA LEU A 17 10.14 -5.35 15.85
C LEU A 17 9.81 -5.23 14.36
N LEU A 18 8.70 -5.81 13.91
CA LEU A 18 8.20 -5.61 12.54
C LEU A 18 7.86 -4.15 12.28
N PHE A 19 7.27 -3.45 13.26
CA PHE A 19 6.99 -2.02 13.18
C PHE A 19 8.26 -1.20 13.11
N VAL A 20 9.25 -1.45 13.97
CA VAL A 20 10.54 -0.73 13.98
C VAL A 20 11.31 -0.98 12.68
N LYS A 21 11.36 -2.23 12.20
CA LYS A 21 11.99 -2.55 10.92
C LYS A 21 11.29 -1.83 9.76
N ALA A 22 9.95 -1.85 9.72
CA ALA A 22 9.20 -1.12 8.72
C ALA A 22 9.45 0.40 8.82
N LEU A 23 9.54 0.96 10.03
CA LEU A 23 9.84 2.37 10.27
C LEU A 23 11.25 2.76 9.80
N LEU A 24 12.24 1.89 10.02
CA LEU A 24 13.61 2.09 9.57
C LEU A 24 13.73 1.98 8.05
N GLU A 25 13.03 1.02 7.43
CA GLU A 25 12.93 0.89 5.98
C GLU A 25 12.12 2.04 5.34
N ASP A 26 11.17 2.63 6.07
CA ASP A 26 10.40 3.82 5.69
C ASP A 26 11.27 5.09 5.65
N ARG A 27 12.28 5.19 6.53
CA ARG A 27 13.13 6.39 6.62
C ARG A 27 14.06 6.61 5.43
N TRP A 28 14.19 5.64 4.53
CA TRP A 28 15.22 5.66 3.49
C TRP A 28 14.70 5.97 2.08
N THR A 29 13.39 6.07 1.87
CA THR A 29 12.84 6.40 0.56
C THR A 29 11.92 7.60 0.68
N ASP A 30 12.24 8.64 -0.08
CA ASP A 30 11.40 9.82 -0.20
C ASP A 30 9.99 9.41 -0.64
N ASP A 31 8.99 9.72 0.20
CA ASP A 31 7.58 9.45 -0.07
C ASP A 31 7.17 10.03 -1.43
N LEU A 32 7.80 11.13 -1.86
CA LEU A 32 7.56 11.75 -3.15
C LEU A 32 7.90 10.81 -4.32
N VAL A 33 9.06 10.14 -4.27
CA VAL A 33 9.48 9.18 -5.30
C VAL A 33 8.53 7.98 -5.32
N VAL A 34 8.22 7.44 -4.14
CA VAL A 34 7.30 6.30 -4.01
C VAL A 34 5.92 6.64 -4.58
N ILE A 35 5.40 7.84 -4.32
CA ILE A 35 4.09 8.27 -4.81
C ILE A 35 4.08 8.32 -6.34
N TYR A 36 5.10 8.90 -6.98
CA TYR A 36 5.15 8.96 -8.44
C TYR A 36 5.32 7.58 -9.07
N GLU A 37 6.17 6.73 -8.51
CA GLU A 37 6.30 5.35 -8.98
C GLU A 37 5.01 4.56 -8.79
N LEU A 38 4.28 4.79 -7.69
CA LEU A 38 2.96 4.18 -7.48
C LEU A 38 1.95 4.63 -8.53
N VAL A 39 1.94 5.90 -8.92
CA VAL A 39 1.09 6.42 -9.99
C VAL A 39 1.34 5.66 -11.30
N GLU A 40 2.61 5.47 -11.68
CA GLU A 40 2.98 4.72 -12.89
C GLU A 40 2.60 3.24 -12.81
N VAL A 41 2.81 2.62 -11.65
CA VAL A 41 2.43 1.22 -11.40
C VAL A 41 0.91 1.05 -11.50
N VAL A 42 0.13 1.96 -10.93
CA VAL A 42 -1.34 1.93 -11.00
C VAL A 42 -1.84 2.22 -12.42
N ARG A 43 -1.19 3.13 -13.15
CA ARG A 43 -1.49 3.46 -14.55
C ARG A 43 -1.32 2.23 -15.45
N THR A 44 -0.24 1.47 -15.27
CA THR A 44 0.07 0.29 -16.09
C THR A 44 -0.76 -0.95 -15.72
N ALA A 45 -1.22 -1.05 -14.48
CA ALA A 45 -1.98 -2.20 -14.00
C ALA A 45 -3.46 -2.21 -14.42
N ASN A 46 -4.01 -1.09 -14.93
CA ASN A 46 -5.41 -0.92 -15.35
C ASN A 46 -6.42 -1.60 -14.40
N LEU A 47 -6.30 -1.32 -13.09
CA LEU A 47 -7.07 -2.01 -12.05
C LEU A 47 -8.56 -1.68 -12.14
N GLU A 48 -9.39 -2.67 -12.44
CA GLU A 48 -10.84 -2.60 -12.24
C GLU A 48 -11.18 -2.79 -10.75
N MET A 49 -11.20 -1.68 -10.01
CA MET A 49 -11.35 -1.71 -8.56
C MET A 49 -12.81 -1.93 -8.11
N MET A 50 -13.22 -3.20 -7.99
CA MET A 50 -14.61 -3.61 -7.68
C MET A 50 -14.90 -3.99 -6.22
N SER A 51 -13.96 -3.84 -5.29
CA SER A 51 -14.19 -4.29 -3.89
C SER A 51 -14.89 -3.23 -3.02
N ASN A 52 -15.95 -3.65 -2.32
CA ASN A 52 -16.70 -2.83 -1.36
C ASN A 52 -16.23 -3.00 0.10
N ASP A 53 -15.06 -3.61 0.32
CA ASP A 53 -14.54 -3.85 1.65
C ASP A 53 -14.07 -2.53 2.33
N LYS A 54 -14.60 -2.27 3.53
CA LYS A 54 -14.21 -1.12 4.35
C LYS A 54 -12.76 -1.20 4.80
N ALA A 55 -12.19 -2.40 4.97
CA ALA A 55 -10.80 -2.58 5.40
C ALA A 55 -9.79 -2.01 4.40
N HIS A 56 -10.14 -1.98 3.11
CA HIS A 56 -9.28 -1.53 2.02
C HIS A 56 -9.65 -0.14 1.49
N GLN A 57 -10.55 0.59 2.16
CA GLN A 57 -11.13 1.83 1.65
C GLN A 57 -10.07 2.93 1.41
N PHE A 58 -9.11 3.09 2.32
CA PHE A 58 -8.09 4.14 2.20
C PHE A 58 -7.09 3.84 1.08
N THR A 59 -6.59 2.61 1.02
CA THR A 59 -5.73 2.15 -0.07
C THR A 59 -6.41 2.27 -1.43
N ARG A 60 -7.71 1.93 -1.52
CA ARG A 60 -8.51 2.13 -2.74
C ARG A 60 -8.64 3.60 -3.13
N ARG A 61 -8.90 4.51 -2.17
CA ARG A 61 -8.93 5.95 -2.45
C ARG A 61 -7.58 6.45 -2.99
N CYS A 62 -6.48 5.94 -2.45
CA CYS A 62 -5.14 6.23 -2.97
C CYS A 62 -4.98 5.79 -4.43
N PHE A 63 -5.41 4.57 -4.78
CA PHE A 63 -5.34 4.09 -6.16
C PHE A 63 -6.25 4.88 -7.11
N VAL A 64 -7.47 5.23 -6.71
CA VAL A 64 -8.35 6.08 -7.52
C VAL A 64 -7.74 7.47 -7.74
N ALA A 65 -7.13 8.06 -6.71
CA ALA A 65 -6.43 9.33 -6.85
C ALA A 65 -5.24 9.19 -7.83
N CYS A 66 -4.48 8.10 -7.74
CA CYS A 66 -3.38 7.79 -8.65
C CYS A 66 -3.87 7.65 -10.10
N GLN A 67 -4.95 6.88 -10.34
CA GLN A 67 -5.56 6.72 -11.67
C GLN A 67 -6.01 8.05 -12.25
N ARG A 68 -6.69 8.89 -11.45
CA ARG A 68 -7.13 10.22 -11.88
C ARG A 68 -5.95 11.11 -12.22
N TYR A 69 -4.91 11.14 -11.40
CA TYR A 69 -3.72 11.94 -11.69
C TYR A 69 -2.98 11.44 -12.93
N ALA A 70 -2.82 10.12 -13.10
CA ALA A 70 -2.24 9.52 -14.29
C ALA A 70 -3.00 9.86 -15.58
N ALA A 71 -4.34 9.94 -15.52
CA ALA A 71 -5.17 10.27 -16.67
C ALA A 71 -5.14 11.77 -17.02
N TYR A 72 -4.99 12.66 -16.04
CA TYR A 72 -4.87 14.11 -16.26
C TYR A 72 -4.01 14.73 -15.15
N PRO A 73 -2.73 14.95 -15.40
CA PRO A 73 -1.83 15.52 -14.41
C PRO A 73 -2.13 17.01 -14.20
N CYS A 74 -2.71 17.37 -13.05
CA CYS A 74 -2.88 18.76 -12.63
C CYS A 74 -2.60 18.90 -11.13
N GLU A 75 -2.39 20.15 -10.67
CA GLU A 75 -2.02 20.41 -9.28
C GLU A 75 -3.07 19.92 -8.27
N GLU A 76 -4.36 20.10 -8.58
CA GLU A 76 -5.45 19.63 -7.72
C GLU A 76 -5.40 18.10 -7.53
N ARG A 77 -5.23 17.35 -8.62
CA ARG A 77 -5.15 15.87 -8.58
C ARG A 77 -3.88 15.40 -7.90
N ARG A 78 -2.76 16.12 -8.09
CA ARG A 78 -1.52 15.89 -7.34
C ARG A 78 -1.81 16.00 -5.84
N LEU A 79 -2.39 17.11 -5.38
CA LEU A 79 -2.72 17.32 -3.97
C LEU A 79 -3.66 16.23 -3.43
N GLN A 80 -4.61 15.74 -4.23
CA GLN A 80 -5.46 14.61 -3.85
C GLN A 80 -4.65 13.33 -3.60
N VAL A 81 -3.71 12.98 -4.48
CA VAL A 81 -2.82 11.82 -4.29
C VAL A 81 -2.06 11.94 -2.96
N PHE A 82 -1.40 13.07 -2.73
CA PHE A 82 -0.65 13.32 -1.48
C PHE A 82 -1.57 13.27 -0.24
N SER A 83 -2.77 13.85 -0.31
CA SER A 83 -3.75 13.80 0.79
C SER A 83 -4.20 12.37 1.09
N THR A 84 -4.43 11.55 0.06
CA THR A 84 -4.79 10.14 0.25
C THR A 84 -3.63 9.32 0.80
N TRP A 85 -2.39 9.56 0.34
CA TRP A 85 -1.18 8.92 0.86
C TRP A 85 -0.96 9.25 2.35
N ALA A 86 -1.13 10.51 2.75
CA ALA A 86 -0.96 10.95 4.13
C ALA A 86 -1.93 10.25 5.11
N LYS A 87 -3.11 9.83 4.62
CA LYS A 87 -4.14 9.13 5.41
C LYS A 87 -3.89 7.62 5.54
N LEU A 88 -2.92 7.07 4.81
CA LEU A 88 -2.56 5.66 4.92
C LEU A 88 -1.80 5.39 6.22
N SER A 89 -2.11 4.26 6.84
CA SER A 89 -1.35 3.74 7.97
C SER A 89 0.09 3.36 7.56
N VAL A 90 1.00 3.31 8.53
CA VAL A 90 2.40 2.87 8.31
C VAL A 90 2.44 1.49 7.63
N ARG A 91 1.54 0.59 8.02
CA ARG A 91 1.42 -0.74 7.41
C ARG A 91 1.02 -0.67 5.94
N GLU A 92 0.02 0.14 5.59
CA GLU A 92 -0.41 0.32 4.19
C GLU A 92 0.70 0.93 3.35
N LYS A 93 1.33 2.01 3.81
CA LYS A 93 2.45 2.64 3.11
C LYS A 93 3.59 1.65 2.86
N HIS A 94 3.94 0.85 3.86
CA HIS A 94 4.96 -0.18 3.74
C HIS A 94 4.59 -1.24 2.67
N GLN A 95 3.34 -1.68 2.61
CA GLN A 95 2.89 -2.61 1.57
C GLN A 95 2.94 -1.97 0.17
N LEU A 96 2.55 -0.71 0.04
CA LEU A 96 2.65 0.01 -1.24
C LEU A 96 4.09 0.20 -1.70
N ARG A 97 5.02 0.47 -0.78
CA ARG A 97 6.46 0.49 -1.10
C ARG A 97 6.95 -0.86 -1.61
N LYS A 98 6.46 -1.98 -1.04
CA LYS A 98 6.77 -3.33 -1.55
C LYS A 98 6.23 -3.56 -2.95
N VAL A 99 5.02 -3.08 -3.26
CA VAL A 99 4.44 -3.15 -4.60
C VAL A 99 5.31 -2.40 -5.61
N VAL A 100 5.66 -1.16 -5.29
CA VAL A 100 6.47 -0.31 -6.15
C VAL A 100 7.85 -0.92 -6.43
N ARG A 101 8.49 -1.48 -5.39
CA ARG A 101 9.79 -2.17 -5.51
C ARG A 101 9.70 -3.55 -6.19
N CYS A 102 8.50 -4.07 -6.46
CA CYS A 102 8.34 -5.36 -7.11
C CYS A 102 8.61 -5.24 -8.62
N THR A 103 9.69 -5.85 -9.08
CA THR A 103 10.09 -5.83 -10.49
C THR A 103 9.27 -6.78 -11.36
N GLN A 104 8.68 -7.83 -10.78
CA GLN A 104 7.85 -8.80 -11.50
C GLN A 104 6.42 -8.26 -11.68
N ALA A 105 6.05 -7.90 -12.91
CA ALA A 105 4.75 -7.28 -13.23
C ALA A 105 3.54 -8.12 -12.77
N THR A 106 3.54 -9.43 -13.02
CA THR A 106 2.45 -10.33 -12.61
C THR A 106 2.26 -10.34 -11.09
N LYS A 107 3.37 -10.45 -10.33
CA LYS A 107 3.36 -10.43 -8.87
C LYS A 107 2.92 -9.07 -8.33
N ARG A 108 3.40 -7.99 -8.93
CA ARG A 108 3.03 -6.62 -8.59
C ARG A 108 1.53 -6.36 -8.78
N ASN A 109 0.97 -6.78 -9.92
CA ASN A 109 -0.45 -6.64 -10.21
C ASN A 109 -1.31 -7.46 -9.25
N LYS A 110 -0.87 -8.68 -8.91
CA LYS A 110 -1.50 -9.48 -7.86
C LYS A 110 -1.51 -8.76 -6.52
N MET A 111 -0.38 -8.21 -6.07
CA MET A 111 -0.31 -7.45 -4.82
C MET A 111 -1.19 -6.20 -4.85
N LEU A 112 -1.25 -5.49 -5.97
CA LEU A 112 -2.16 -4.34 -6.15
C LEU A 112 -3.62 -4.75 -5.97
N LEU A 113 -4.03 -5.86 -6.59
CA LEU A 113 -5.39 -6.40 -6.45
C LEU A 113 -5.70 -6.81 -5.02
N GLU A 114 -4.77 -7.48 -4.34
CA GLU A 114 -4.91 -7.85 -2.92
C GLU A 114 -5.06 -6.61 -2.02
N LEU A 115 -4.23 -5.59 -2.22
CA LEU A 115 -4.28 -4.34 -1.46
C LEU A 115 -5.54 -3.51 -1.77
N ALA A 116 -6.07 -3.64 -2.99
CA ALA A 116 -7.37 -3.11 -3.39
C ALA A 116 -8.56 -3.85 -2.77
N GLY A 117 -8.33 -4.98 -2.11
CA GLY A 117 -9.38 -5.88 -1.62
C GLY A 117 -10.09 -6.65 -2.73
N ALA A 118 -9.54 -6.67 -3.96
CA ALA A 118 -10.05 -7.45 -5.07
C ALA A 118 -9.61 -8.91 -4.92
N LYS A 119 -10.51 -9.85 -5.24
CA LYS A 119 -10.12 -11.26 -5.35
C LYS A 119 -9.18 -11.41 -6.52
N VAL A 120 -7.95 -11.84 -6.25
CA VAL A 120 -7.05 -12.30 -7.30
C VAL A 120 -7.68 -13.56 -7.88
N PRO A 121 -7.90 -13.67 -9.20
CA PRO A 121 -8.29 -14.95 -9.77
C PRO A 121 -7.18 -15.96 -9.46
N THR A 122 -7.51 -16.96 -8.63
CA THR A 122 -6.70 -18.16 -8.47
C THR A 122 -6.79 -18.93 -9.78
N GLU A 123 -5.65 -19.03 -10.48
CA GLU A 123 -5.43 -20.05 -11.51
C GLU A 123 -5.60 -21.46 -10.92
#